data_AF-A0A0C9SS64-F1
#
_entry.id   AF-A0A0C9SS64-F1
#
_cell.length_a   1.000
_cell.length_b   1.000
_cell.length_c   1.000
_cell.angle_alpha   90.00
_cell.angle_beta   90.00
_cell.angle_gamma   90.00
#
_symmetry.space_group_name_H-M   'P 1'
#
loop_
_entity.id
_entity.type
_entity.pdbx_description
1 polymer ?
#
loop_
_entity_poly.entity_id
_entity_poly.type
_entity_poly.pdbx_seq_one_letter_code
_entity_poly.pdbx_strand_id
1 'polypeptide(L)'
;RNIPIPPRIHDQAIQIIKDRISSGVYEPSTTSYCSRWFCVVKQDGKSLRLVHDLQPLNAVTIRDSSQPPFVEHLAESFARYAVYGMMDLFAGYD
;
A
#
# COMPACT_ATOMS: atom_id res chain seq x y z
N ARG A 1 8.35 -8.91 16.31
CA ARG A 1 9.77 -8.74 15.90
C ARG A 1 9.80 -8.43 14.42
N ASN A 2 10.50 -7.36 13.99
CA ASN A 2 10.50 -6.96 12.59
C ASN A 2 11.41 -7.86 11.73
N ILE A 3 11.13 -7.92 10.44
CA ILE A 3 11.95 -8.66 9.47
C ILE A 3 13.29 -7.92 9.31
N PRO A 4 14.44 -8.61 9.40
CA PRO A 4 15.74 -7.95 9.23
C PRO A 4 15.87 -7.32 7.84
N ILE A 5 16.36 -6.09 7.80
CA ILE A 5 16.62 -5.38 6.54
C ILE A 5 18.00 -5.80 6.02
N PRO A 6 18.13 -6.25 4.77
CA PRO A 6 19.42 -6.54 4.17
C PRO A 6 20.34 -5.30 4.19
N PRO A 7 21.65 -5.46 4.52
CA PRO A 7 22.57 -4.32 4.62
C PRO A 7 22.61 -3.44 3.37
N ARG A 8 22.50 -4.06 2.18
CA ARG A 8 22.52 -3.36 0.88
C ARG A 8 21.43 -2.30 0.72
N ILE A 9 20.26 -2.49 1.35
CA ILE A 9 19.09 -1.61 1.20
C ILE A 9 18.79 -0.81 2.47
N HIS A 10 19.63 -0.94 3.49
CA HIS A 10 19.40 -0.39 4.83
C HIS A 10 19.25 1.14 4.82
N ASP A 11 20.21 1.85 4.21
CA ASP A 11 20.21 3.32 4.21
C ASP A 11 19.04 3.89 3.41
N GLN A 12 18.69 3.24 2.30
CA GLN A 12 17.53 3.61 1.49
C GLN A 12 16.22 3.37 2.25
N ALA A 13 16.11 2.28 3.00
CA ALA A 13 14.95 2.01 3.85
C ALA A 13 14.79 3.06 4.95
N ILE A 14 15.89 3.49 5.58
CA ILE A 14 15.87 4.59 6.56
C ILE A 14 15.39 5.89 5.92
N GLN A 15 15.88 6.21 4.72
CA GLN A 15 15.48 7.44 4.03
C GLN A 15 13.98 7.43 3.73
N ILE A 16 13.44 6.32 3.25
CA ILE A 16 11.99 6.18 2.98
C ILE A 16 11.15 6.43 4.23
N ILE A 17 11.58 5.92 5.39
CA ILE A 17 10.86 6.15 6.66
C ILE A 17 10.91 7.62 7.05
N LYS A 18 12.07 8.27 6.95
CA LYS A 18 12.20 9.70 7.22
C LYS A 18 11.33 10.54 6.30
N ASP A 19 11.30 10.21 5.01
CA ASP A 19 10.49 10.90 4.02
C ASP A 19 9.00 10.76 4.36
N ARG A 20 8.53 9.56 4.74
CA ARG A 20 7.14 9.31 5.17
C ARG A 20 6.75 10.05 6.46
N ILE A 21 7.69 10.22 7.39
CA ILE A 21 7.47 11.05 8.58
C ILE A 21 7.40 12.53 8.17
N SER A 22 8.29 12.99 7.29
CA SER A 22 8.30 14.38 6.83
C SER A 22 7.06 14.76 6.02
N SER A 23 6.49 13.81 5.27
CA SER A 23 5.24 14.00 4.53
C SER A 23 3.99 13.95 5.41
N GLY A 24 4.14 13.66 6.71
CA GLY A 24 3.04 13.54 7.67
C GLY A 24 2.24 12.23 7.55
N VAL A 25 2.67 11.29 6.69
CA VAL A 25 1.99 10.00 6.53
C VAL A 25 2.25 9.10 7.75
N TYR A 26 3.44 9.20 8.34
CA TYR A 26 3.79 8.47 9.56
C TYR A 26 4.02 9.41 10.75
N GLU A 27 3.58 8.95 11.92
CA GLU A 27 3.83 9.59 13.20
C GLU A 27 4.47 8.60 14.20
N PRO A 28 5.30 9.08 15.14
CA PRO A 28 5.78 8.27 16.24
C PRO A 28 4.63 7.78 17.11
N SER A 29 4.61 6.48 17.42
CA SER A 29 3.57 5.85 18.25
C SER A 29 4.18 5.09 19.42
N THR A 30 3.45 5.03 20.54
CA THR A 30 3.78 4.25 21.74
C THR A 30 2.85 3.03 21.92
N THR A 31 2.11 2.66 20.86
CA THR A 31 1.12 1.57 20.91
C THR A 31 1.76 0.21 21.19
N SER A 32 1.00 -0.66 21.89
CA SER A 32 1.38 -2.06 22.10
C SER A 32 1.31 -2.91 20.82
N TYR A 33 0.58 -2.43 19.80
CA TYR A 33 0.48 -3.07 18.49
C TYR A 33 1.52 -2.51 17.53
N CYS A 34 2.20 -3.40 16.81
CA CYS A 34 3.18 -3.07 15.80
C CYS A 34 3.14 -4.14 14.69
N SER A 35 2.73 -3.74 13.49
CA SER A 35 2.79 -4.60 12.30
C SER A 35 4.24 -4.77 11.85
N ARG A 36 4.58 -5.96 11.37
CA ARG A 36 5.88 -6.20 10.73
C ARG A 36 5.90 -5.47 9.38
N TRP A 37 7.07 -5.12 8.91
CA TRP A 37 7.25 -4.51 7.59
C TRP A 37 8.59 -4.89 6.98
N PHE A 38 8.67 -4.79 5.66
CA PHE A 38 9.88 -5.07 4.89
C PHE A 38 9.91 -4.24 3.60
N CYS A 39 11.05 -4.22 2.91
CA CYS A 39 11.21 -3.50 1.65
C CYS A 39 11.31 -4.47 0.48
N VAL A 40 10.63 -4.15 -0.62
CA VAL A 40 10.68 -4.89 -1.89
C VAL A 40 11.25 -3.97 -2.97
N VAL A 41 12.16 -4.48 -3.79
CA VAL A 41 12.69 -3.75 -4.95
C VAL A 41 11.62 -3.74 -6.05
N LYS A 42 11.26 -2.57 -6.58
CA LYS A 42 10.34 -2.47 -7.72
C LYS A 42 11.02 -2.99 -9.00
N GLN A 43 10.23 -3.15 -10.05
CA GLN A 43 10.69 -3.66 -11.35
C GLN A 43 11.83 -2.82 -11.97
N ASP A 44 11.95 -1.54 -11.61
CA ASP A 44 13.05 -0.67 -12.03
C ASP A 44 14.43 -1.06 -11.45
N GLY A 45 14.47 -2.04 -10.53
CA GLY A 45 15.68 -2.55 -9.90
C GLY A 45 16.34 -1.59 -8.90
N LYS A 46 15.78 -0.40 -8.71
CA LYS A 46 16.39 0.69 -7.93
C LYS A 46 15.49 1.23 -6.84
N SER A 47 14.19 1.41 -7.10
CA SER A 47 13.29 1.96 -6.09
C SER A 47 12.82 0.85 -5.15
N LEU A 48 12.69 1.22 -3.87
CA LEU A 48 12.15 0.34 -2.85
C LEU A 48 10.69 0.70 -2.58
N ARG A 49 9.87 -0.31 -2.36
CA ARG A 49 8.52 -0.20 -1.82
C ARG A 49 8.55 -0.73 -0.39
N LEU A 50 8.12 0.10 0.55
CA LEU A 50 7.84 -0.32 1.91
C LEU A 50 6.52 -1.09 1.93
N VAL A 51 6.52 -2.29 2.53
CA VAL A 51 5.36 -3.17 2.62
C VAL A 51 5.12 -3.51 4.08
N HIS A 52 3.92 -3.22 4.57
CA HIS A 52 3.45 -3.64 5.88
C HIS A 52 2.83 -5.03 5.76
N ASP A 53 3.29 -5.96 6.59
CA ASP A 53 2.68 -7.27 6.76
C ASP A 53 1.45 -7.13 7.67
N LEU A 54 0.32 -6.84 7.02
CA LEU A 54 -0.98 -6.70 7.66
C LEU A 54 -1.73 -8.04 7.76
N GLN A 55 -1.13 -9.18 7.41
CA GLN A 55 -1.81 -10.48 7.53
C GLN A 55 -2.33 -10.76 8.94
N PRO A 56 -1.57 -10.49 10.03
CA PRO A 56 -2.07 -10.70 11.38
C PRO A 56 -3.22 -9.75 11.74
N LEU A 57 -3.16 -8.51 11.24
CA LEU A 57 -4.20 -7.50 11.48
C LEU A 57 -5.49 -7.91 10.75
N ASN A 58 -5.40 -8.24 9.47
CA ASN A 58 -6.53 -8.66 8.64
C ASN A 58 -7.21 -9.95 9.16
N ALA A 59 -6.51 -10.77 9.95
CA ALA A 59 -7.09 -11.96 10.57
C ALA A 59 -8.04 -11.62 11.74
N VAL A 60 -7.83 -10.50 12.42
CA VAL A 60 -8.65 -10.06 13.56
C VAL A 60 -9.63 -8.93 13.20
N THR A 61 -9.39 -8.23 12.10
CA THR A 61 -10.28 -7.17 11.60
C THR A 61 -11.62 -7.77 11.15
N ILE A 62 -12.72 -7.15 11.61
CA ILE A 62 -14.07 -7.49 11.15
C ILE A 62 -14.14 -7.20 9.65
N ARG A 63 -14.56 -8.20 8.88
CA ARG A 63 -14.72 -8.06 7.43
C ARG A 63 -16.02 -7.32 7.16
N ASP A 64 -15.92 -6.08 6.72
CA ASP A 64 -17.02 -5.38 6.09
C ASP A 64 -16.88 -5.52 4.57
N SER A 65 -17.87 -6.15 3.94
CA SER A 65 -17.86 -6.40 2.50
C SER A 65 -18.48 -5.22 1.78
N SER A 66 -17.71 -4.15 1.60
CA SER A 66 -17.97 -3.11 0.59
C SER A 66 -17.63 -3.64 -0.81
N GLN A 67 -18.22 -4.78 -1.17
CA GLN A 67 -17.84 -5.52 -2.36
C GLN A 67 -17.97 -4.63 -3.60
N PRO A 68 -16.91 -4.47 -4.40
CA PRO A 68 -16.98 -3.71 -5.63
C PRO A 68 -18.07 -4.28 -6.54
N PRO A 69 -18.72 -3.44 -7.37
CA PRO A 69 -19.67 -3.93 -8.36
C PRO A 69 -18.99 -4.95 -9.27
N PHE A 70 -19.78 -5.92 -9.76
CA PHE A 70 -19.32 -6.86 -10.76
C PHE A 70 -18.80 -6.11 -11.99
N VAL A 71 -17.58 -6.42 -12.40
CA VAL A 71 -16.87 -5.68 -13.45
C VAL A 71 -17.60 -5.78 -14.79
N GLU A 72 -18.25 -6.91 -15.06
CA GLU A 72 -19.04 -7.15 -16.26
C GLU A 72 -20.27 -6.22 -16.29
N HIS A 73 -21.02 -6.15 -15.20
CA HIS A 73 -22.18 -5.26 -15.07
C HIS A 73 -21.77 -3.79 -15.18
N LEU A 74 -20.64 -3.43 -14.57
CA LEU A 74 -20.09 -2.08 -14.69
C LEU A 74 -19.72 -1.78 -16.15
N ALA A 75 -19.01 -2.67 -16.84
CA ALA A 75 -18.60 -2.48 -18.23
C ALA A 75 -19.81 -2.42 -19.19
N GLU A 76 -20.80 -3.29 -19.02
CA GLU A 76 -22.05 -3.28 -19.81
C GLU A 76 -22.84 -2.00 -19.64
N SER A 77 -22.84 -1.40 -18.44
CA SER A 77 -23.50 -0.10 -18.21
C SER A 77 -22.92 1.03 -19.06
N PHE A 78 -21.66 0.87 -19.52
CA PHE A 78 -20.99 1.80 -20.42
C PHE A 78 -21.04 1.37 -21.89
N ALA A 79 -21.66 0.23 -22.22
CA ALA A 79 -21.80 -0.19 -23.61
C ALA A 79 -22.57 0.88 -24.40
N ARG A 80 -22.13 1.13 -25.63
CA ARG A 80 -22.71 2.09 -26.60
C ARG A 80 -22.33 3.56 -26.43
N TYR A 81 -21.44 3.91 -25.49
CA TYR A 81 -20.81 5.23 -25.54
C TYR A 81 -19.75 5.27 -26.66
N ALA A 82 -19.68 6.41 -27.36
CA ALA A 82 -18.75 6.61 -28.47
C ALA A 82 -17.31 6.94 -28.00
N VAL A 83 -17.15 7.38 -26.75
CA VAL A 83 -15.88 7.79 -26.15
C VAL A 83 -15.85 7.34 -24.69
N TYR A 84 -14.70 6.85 -24.23
CA TYR A 84 -14.47 6.42 -22.86
C TYR A 84 -13.30 7.20 -22.26
N GLY A 85 -13.43 7.61 -21.00
CA GLY A 85 -12.35 8.20 -20.21
C GLY A 85 -12.08 7.34 -18.99
N MET A 86 -10.83 6.98 -18.76
CA MET A 86 -10.38 6.25 -17.58
C MET A 86 -9.42 7.13 -16.80
N MET A 87 -9.68 7.28 -15.50
CA MET A 87 -8.83 8.02 -14.58
C MET A 87 -8.51 7.11 -13.41
N ASP A 88 -7.26 7.15 -12.97
CA ASP A 88 -6.79 6.42 -11.80
C ASP A 88 -6.36 7.40 -10.72
N LEU A 89 -6.75 7.12 -9.48
CA LEU A 89 -6.34 7.92 -8.33
C LEU A 89 -5.00 7.37 -7.82
N PHE A 90 -3.90 7.96 -8.32
CA PHE A 90 -2.53 7.52 -8.08
C PHE A 90 -2.17 7.32 -6.59
N ALA A 91 -2.79 8.09 -5.69
CA ALA A 91 -2.56 8.07 -4.24
C ALA A 91 -3.87 7.95 -3.45
N GLY A 92 -4.80 7.10 -3.89
CA GLY A 92 -6.10 6.96 -3.22
C GLY A 92 -6.07 6.34 -1.82
N TYR A 93 -4.97 5.68 -1.47
CA TYR A 93 -4.77 5.00 -0.18
C TYR A 93 -3.59 5.54 0.63
N ASP A 94 -2.81 6.47 0.06
CA ASP A 94 -1.62 7.05 0.69
C ASP A 94 -2.00 8.25 1.57
#